data_AF-A0A1A8BZL5-F1
#
_entry.id   AF-A0A1A8BZL5-F1
#
_cell.length_a   1.000
_cell.length_b   1.000
_cell.length_c   1.000
_cell.angle_alpha   90.00
_cell.angle_beta   90.00
_cell.angle_gamma   90.00
#
_symmetry.space_group_name_H-M   'P 1'
#
loop_
_entity.id
_entity.type
_entity.pdbx_description
1 polymer ?
#
loop_
_entity_poly.entity_id
_entity_poly.type
_entity_poly.pdbx_seq_one_letter_code
_entity_poly.pdbx_strand_id
1 'polypeptide(L)'
;MRMFHGSDLLLMDFLLLMFASAAGKILPPQNLTLVWETDFQPWFSWDPPPRSDTSCKYKVDITGYKDMLRSNTTFGMFLVMEGGSLSFSVKTVCGNNESEPATLNVTSPDLVTALDC
;
A
#
# COMPACT_ATOMS: atom_id res chain seq x y z
N MET A 1 23.96 29.41 -41.60
CA MET A 1 23.56 28.02 -41.25
C MET A 1 23.94 27.78 -39.80
N ARG A 2 22.96 27.72 -38.89
CA ARG A 2 23.20 27.35 -37.48
C ARG A 2 23.18 25.82 -37.39
N MET A 3 24.34 25.21 -37.14
CA MET A 3 24.43 23.80 -36.78
C MET A 3 23.86 23.65 -35.37
N PHE A 4 22.70 23.01 -35.25
CA PHE A 4 22.26 22.49 -33.96
C PHE A 4 23.17 21.30 -33.61
N HIS A 5 23.92 21.44 -32.52
CA HIS A 5 24.87 20.46 -32.02
C HIS A 5 24.11 19.22 -31.58
N GLY A 6 24.52 18.03 -32.02
CA GLY A 6 23.88 16.75 -31.65
C GLY A 6 23.80 16.50 -30.13
N SER A 7 24.61 17.19 -29.32
CA SER A 7 24.54 17.15 -27.86
C SER A 7 23.26 17.77 -27.28
N ASP A 8 22.69 18.80 -27.90
CA ASP A 8 21.46 19.45 -27.40
C ASP A 8 20.23 18.56 -27.58
N LEU A 9 20.22 17.74 -28.64
CA LEU A 9 19.17 16.77 -28.90
C LEU A 9 19.20 15.61 -27.88
N LEU A 10 20.40 15.12 -27.54
CA LEU A 10 20.55 14.04 -26.55
C LEU A 10 20.17 14.48 -25.14
N LEU A 11 20.48 15.72 -24.76
CA LEU A 11 20.08 16.30 -23.47
C LEU A 11 18.56 16.45 -23.35
N MET A 12 17.89 16.89 -24.42
CA MET A 12 16.43 16.99 -24.45
C MET A 12 15.73 15.62 -24.38
N ASP A 13 16.25 14.62 -25.08
CA ASP A 13 15.70 13.26 -25.06
C ASP A 13 15.85 12.61 -23.67
N PHE A 14 16.99 12.81 -23.02
CA PHE A 14 17.22 12.37 -21.65
C PHE A 14 16.29 13.04 -20.63
N LEU A 15 16.04 14.35 -20.79
CA LEU A 15 15.10 15.08 -19.92
C LEU A 15 13.65 14.61 -20.11
N LEU A 16 13.22 14.32 -21.34
CA LEU A 16 11.90 13.76 -21.63
C LEU A 16 11.72 12.35 -21.02
N LEU A 17 12.75 11.50 -21.09
CA LEU A 17 12.75 10.16 -20.49
C LEU A 17 12.65 10.22 -18.96
N MET A 18 13.36 11.14 -18.31
CA MET A 18 13.31 11.34 -16.85
C MET A 18 11.90 11.79 -16.39
N PHE A 19 11.26 12.70 -17.12
CA PHE A 19 9.89 13.15 -16.81
C PHE A 19 8.83 12.07 -17.04
N ALA A 20 8.98 11.23 -18.07
CA ALA A 20 8.07 10.11 -18.31
C ALA A 20 8.13 9.06 -17.17
N SER A 21 9.30 8.85 -16.57
CA SER A 21 9.46 7.91 -15.45
C SER A 21 8.78 8.40 -14.15
N ALA A 22 8.67 9.72 -13.96
CA ALA A 22 8.09 10.32 -12.76
C ALA A 22 6.55 10.36 -12.79
N ALA A 23 5.93 10.36 -13.97
CA ALA A 23 4.48 10.47 -14.14
C ALA A 23 3.71 9.15 -13.93
N GLY A 24 4.39 8.03 -13.65
CA GLY A 24 3.80 6.68 -13.70
C GLY A 24 3.82 5.86 -12.41
N LYS A 25 4.43 6.35 -11.31
CA LYS A 25 4.55 5.56 -10.08
C LYS A 25 3.38 5.85 -9.13
N ILE A 26 2.47 4.88 -9.00
CA ILE A 26 1.39 4.92 -8.02
C ILE A 26 2.04 4.92 -6.62
N LEU A 27 1.67 5.91 -5.81
CA LEU A 27 2.16 6.02 -4.45
C LEU A 27 1.44 5.03 -3.51
N PRO A 28 2.15 4.50 -2.50
CA PRO A 28 1.53 3.65 -1.49
C PRO A 28 0.57 4.46 -0.61
N PRO A 29 -0.38 3.77 0.05
CA PRO A 29 -1.17 4.35 1.13
C PRO A 29 -0.28 4.90 2.25
N GLN A 30 -0.79 5.85 3.03
CA GLN A 30 -0.06 6.50 4.11
C GLN A 30 -0.73 6.24 5.46
N ASN A 31 -0.01 6.50 6.56
CA ASN A 31 -0.55 6.50 7.92
C ASN A 31 -1.39 5.26 8.26
N LEU A 32 -0.82 4.07 8.04
CA LEU A 32 -1.47 2.82 8.44
C LEU A 32 -1.60 2.79 9.96
N THR A 33 -2.81 2.55 10.44
CA THR A 33 -3.11 2.44 11.87
C THR A 33 -3.93 1.20 12.15
N LEU A 34 -3.77 0.68 13.35
CA LEU A 34 -4.50 -0.46 13.88
C LEU A 34 -5.07 -0.09 15.24
N VAL A 35 -6.36 -0.32 15.44
CA VAL A 35 -7.06 -0.18 16.71
C VAL A 35 -7.77 -1.49 17.01
N TRP A 36 -7.65 -2.01 18.23
CA TRP A 36 -8.38 -3.21 18.64
C TRP A 36 -9.67 -2.79 19.34
N GLU A 37 -10.81 -3.24 18.83
CA GLU A 37 -12.11 -3.06 19.52
C GLU A 37 -12.27 -4.12 20.63
N THR A 38 -11.78 -5.33 20.37
CA THR A 38 -11.68 -6.46 21.32
C THR A 38 -10.40 -7.23 21.03
N ASP A 39 -10.07 -8.24 21.83
CA ASP A 39 -8.85 -9.05 21.69
C ASP A 39 -8.75 -9.77 20.32
N PHE A 40 -9.86 -9.93 19.60
CA PHE A 40 -9.92 -10.63 18.30
C PHE A 40 -10.54 -9.79 17.18
N GLN A 41 -10.78 -8.51 17.41
CA GLN A 41 -11.43 -7.62 16.44
C GLN A 41 -10.57 -6.39 16.15
N PRO A 42 -9.55 -6.53 15.29
CA PRO A 42 -8.80 -5.39 14.80
C PRO A 42 -9.61 -4.56 13.81
N TRP A 43 -9.39 -3.25 13.89
CA TRP A 43 -9.85 -2.23 12.97
C TRP A 43 -8.62 -1.53 12.36
N PHE A 44 -8.45 -1.73 11.05
CA PHE A 44 -7.38 -1.14 10.26
C PHE A 44 -7.88 0.12 9.56
N SER A 45 -7.00 1.11 9.46
CA SER A 45 -7.24 2.28 8.62
C SER A 45 -5.95 2.80 8.00
N TRP A 46 -6.09 3.53 6.90
CA TRP A 46 -4.99 4.19 6.19
C TRP A 46 -5.49 5.45 5.50
N ASP A 47 -4.56 6.33 5.14
CA ASP A 47 -4.82 7.48 4.29
C ASP A 47 -4.57 7.13 2.81
N PRO A 48 -5.38 7.67 1.90
CA PRO A 48 -5.16 7.52 0.47
C PRO A 48 -3.83 8.18 0.04
N PRO A 49 -3.18 7.70 -1.04
CA PRO A 49 -2.00 8.38 -1.55
C PRO A 49 -2.34 9.80 -2.04
N PRO A 50 -1.39 10.75 -1.95
CA PRO A 50 -1.58 12.10 -2.46
C PRO A 50 -1.95 12.07 -3.95
N ARG A 51 -3.03 12.77 -4.31
CA ARG A 51 -3.55 12.83 -5.70
C ARG A 51 -4.02 11.47 -6.25
N SER A 52 -4.48 10.56 -5.39
CA SER A 52 -5.12 9.32 -5.81
C SER A 52 -6.34 9.60 -6.69
N ASP A 53 -6.42 8.92 -7.83
CA ASP A 53 -7.67 8.86 -8.61
C ASP A 53 -8.75 8.11 -7.81
N THR A 54 -9.99 8.57 -7.88
CA THR A 54 -11.14 7.98 -7.18
C THR A 54 -11.50 6.59 -7.72
N SER A 55 -10.98 6.23 -8.91
CA SER A 55 -11.15 4.91 -9.51
C SER A 55 -10.25 3.83 -8.88
N CYS A 56 -9.22 4.24 -8.14
CA CYS A 56 -8.27 3.31 -7.52
C CYS A 56 -8.87 2.58 -6.31
N LYS A 57 -8.39 1.36 -6.09
CA LYS A 57 -8.77 0.49 -4.97
C LYS A 57 -7.54 0.15 -4.13
N TYR A 58 -7.77 -0.56 -3.03
CA TYR A 58 -6.74 -0.99 -2.10
C TYR A 58 -6.69 -2.51 -2.04
N LYS A 59 -5.53 -3.09 -2.29
CA LYS A 59 -5.27 -4.51 -2.06
C LYS A 59 -4.67 -4.66 -0.67
N VAL A 60 -5.41 -5.33 0.20
CA VAL A 60 -5.07 -5.60 1.59
C VAL A 60 -4.54 -7.02 1.70
N ASP A 61 -3.37 -7.18 2.30
CA ASP A 61 -2.72 -8.47 2.56
C ASP A 61 -2.45 -8.58 4.07
N ILE A 62 -2.84 -9.70 4.64
CA ILE A 62 -2.72 -10.01 6.07
C ILE A 62 -2.16 -11.42 6.20
N THR A 63 -1.10 -11.57 7.00
CA THR A 63 -0.45 -12.88 7.20
C THR A 63 -1.46 -13.94 7.63
N GLY A 64 -1.49 -15.07 6.92
CA GLY A 64 -2.41 -16.19 7.19
C GLY A 64 -3.79 -16.06 6.56
N TYR A 65 -4.11 -14.94 5.91
CA TYR A 65 -5.40 -14.69 5.27
C TYR A 65 -5.25 -14.43 3.77
N LYS A 66 -6.33 -14.66 3.03
CA LYS A 66 -6.38 -14.33 1.60
C LYS A 66 -6.43 -12.81 1.42
N ASP A 67 -5.74 -12.32 0.40
CA ASP A 67 -5.77 -10.93 0.00
C ASP A 67 -7.19 -10.46 -0.35
N MET A 68 -7.46 -9.18 -0.05
CA MET A 68 -8.78 -8.57 -0.23
C MET A 68 -8.68 -7.27 -1.00
N LEU A 69 -9.61 -7.03 -1.92
CA LEU A 69 -9.72 -5.76 -2.62
C LEU A 69 -10.79 -4.88 -1.96
N ARG A 70 -10.43 -3.65 -1.62
CA ARG A 70 -11.28 -2.68 -0.91
C ARG A 70 -11.36 -1.35 -1.65
N SER A 71 -12.52 -0.72 -1.63
CA SER A 71 -12.67 0.68 -2.06
C SER A 71 -12.55 1.66 -0.89
N ASN A 72 -12.90 1.20 0.32
CA ASN A 72 -12.83 2.01 1.53
C ASN A 72 -11.43 1.97 2.13
N THR A 73 -11.09 2.99 2.91
CA THR A 73 -9.81 3.13 3.60
C THR A 73 -9.83 2.59 5.04
N THR A 74 -10.93 1.93 5.42
CA THR A 74 -11.11 1.32 6.74
C THR A 74 -11.61 -0.12 6.58
N PHE A 75 -11.19 -0.98 7.51
CA PHE A 75 -11.49 -2.41 7.45
C PHE A 75 -11.44 -3.03 8.85
N GLY A 76 -12.49 -3.74 9.24
CA GLY A 76 -12.49 -4.61 10.41
C GLY A 76 -12.72 -6.07 10.03
N MET A 77 -12.15 -6.97 10.83
CA MET A 77 -12.37 -8.41 10.72
C MET A 77 -12.19 -9.10 12.06
N PHE A 78 -12.65 -10.35 12.16
CA PHE A 78 -12.22 -11.24 13.21
C PHE A 78 -10.85 -11.81 12.85
N LEU A 79 -9.88 -11.72 13.75
CA LEU A 79 -8.52 -12.19 13.51
C LEU A 79 -7.93 -12.80 14.78
N VAL A 80 -7.27 -13.94 14.61
CA VAL A 80 -6.43 -14.57 15.64
C VAL A 80 -4.98 -14.42 15.19
N MET A 81 -4.16 -13.75 15.99
CA MET A 81 -2.74 -13.60 15.70
C MET A 81 -2.03 -14.91 16.05
N GLU A 82 -1.92 -15.85 15.12
CA GLU A 82 -1.15 -17.08 15.37
C GLU A 82 0.33 -16.72 15.64
N GLY A 83 0.84 -17.11 16.82
CA GLY A 83 2.26 -16.97 17.15
C GLY A 83 2.74 -15.58 17.59
N GLY A 84 1.86 -14.65 17.97
CA GLY A 84 2.28 -13.39 18.61
C GLY A 84 2.36 -12.20 17.67
N SER A 85 2.20 -12.42 16.36
CA SER A 85 2.57 -11.45 15.33
C SER A 85 1.53 -11.33 14.21
N LEU A 86 1.40 -10.11 13.70
CA LEU A 86 0.54 -9.73 12.60
C LEU A 86 1.32 -8.85 11.63
N SER A 87 1.37 -9.23 10.35
CA SER A 87 1.76 -8.31 9.28
C SER A 87 0.53 -7.93 8.48
N PHE A 88 0.29 -6.62 8.39
CA PHE A 88 -0.77 -6.00 7.60
C PHE A 88 -0.10 -5.11 6.55
N SER A 89 -0.42 -5.31 5.28
CA SER A 89 0.06 -4.44 4.21
C SER A 89 -1.06 -4.03 3.26
N VAL A 90 -0.92 -2.82 2.71
CA VAL A 90 -1.87 -2.25 1.77
C VAL A 90 -1.14 -1.68 0.56
N LYS A 91 -1.64 -2.01 -0.62
CA LYS A 91 -1.21 -1.44 -1.90
C LYS A 91 -2.34 -0.68 -2.55
N THR A 92 -2.01 0.40 -3.24
CA THR A 92 -2.96 1.08 -4.13
C THR A 92 -2.96 0.37 -5.49
N VAL A 93 -4.14 0.09 -6.02
CA VAL A 93 -4.36 -0.57 -7.30
C VAL A 93 -5.19 0.34 -8.21
N CYS A 94 -4.60 0.75 -9.33
CA CYS A 94 -5.28 1.57 -10.35
C CYS A 94 -5.19 0.83 -11.69
N GLY A 95 -6.30 0.22 -12.13
CA GLY A 95 -6.30 -0.67 -13.30
C GLY A 95 -5.43 -1.90 -13.06
N ASN A 96 -4.41 -2.09 -13.90
CA ASN A 96 -3.45 -3.22 -13.80
C ASN A 96 -2.15 -2.85 -13.06
N ASN A 97 -2.03 -1.60 -12.59
CA ASN A 97 -0.83 -1.12 -11.93
C ASN A 97 -1.03 -1.13 -10.41
N GLU A 98 0.03 -1.49 -9.68
CA GLU A 98 0.05 -1.50 -8.22
C GLU A 98 1.18 -0.60 -7.68
N SER A 99 0.97 -0.02 -6.50
CA SER A 99 2.03 0.62 -5.73
C SER A 99 2.93 -0.39 -5.03
N GLU A 100 4.05 0.09 -4.50
CA GLU A 100 4.75 -0.59 -3.41
C GLU A 100 3.79 -0.77 -2.20
N PRO A 101 4.00 -1.79 -1.34
CA PRO A 101 3.19 -1.98 -0.14
C PRO A 101 3.57 -0.98 0.96
N ALA A 102 2.58 -0.37 1.58
CA ALA A 102 2.72 0.17 2.92
C ALA A 102 2.45 -0.95 3.92
N THR A 103 3.33 -1.15 4.90
CA THR A 103 3.25 -2.29 5.83
C THR A 103 3.26 -1.81 7.27
N LEU A 104 2.40 -2.41 8.09
CA LEU A 104 2.36 -2.30 9.54
C LEU A 104 2.59 -3.69 10.13
N ASN A 105 3.66 -3.84 10.91
CA ASN A 105 3.96 -5.06 11.63
C ASN A 105 3.65 -4.84 13.10
N VAL A 106 2.83 -5.70 13.68
CA VAL A 106 2.43 -5.65 15.08
C VAL A 106 2.87 -6.94 15.74
N THR A 107 3.55 -6.79 16.86
CA THR A 107 3.84 -7.88 17.77
C THR A 107 3.14 -7.57 19.07
N SER A 108 2.34 -8.51 19.55
CA SER A 108 1.70 -8.39 20.85
C SER A 108 1.66 -9.77 21.48
N PRO A 109 2.48 -10.01 22.51
CA PRO A 109 2.47 -11.31 23.20
C PRO A 109 1.15 -11.55 23.95
N ASP A 110 0.44 -10.48 24.34
CA ASP A 110 -0.80 -10.58 25.12
C ASP A 110 -2.04 -10.83 24.24
N LEU A 111 -1.99 -10.51 22.94
CA LEU A 111 -3.12 -10.69 22.00
C LEU A 111 -3.19 -12.10 21.39
N VAL A 112 -2.51 -13.09 21.99
CA VAL A 112 -2.28 -14.44 21.42
C VAL A 112 -2.42 -15.46 22.56
N THR A 113 -3.20 -16.54 22.50
CA THR A 113 -3.16 -17.69 21.57
C THR A 113 -4.35 -18.62 21.83
N ALA A 114 -5.03 -19.10 20.78
CA ALA A 114 -5.98 -20.22 20.79
C ALA A 114 -7.42 -19.90 21.25
N LEU A 115 -8.37 -20.23 20.38
CA LEU A 115 -9.79 -20.38 20.72
C LEU A 115 -10.06 -21.74 21.41
N ASP A 116 -9.01 -22.54 21.62
CA ASP A 116 -9.09 -23.82 22.31
C ASP A 116 -9.10 -23.55 23.82
N CYS A 117 -10.30 -23.61 24.39
CA CYS A 117 -10.54 -23.72 25.83
C CYS A 117 -10.08 -25.08 26.37
#